data_AF-A0A5E4CI70-F1
#
_entry.id   AF-A0A5E4CI70-F1
#
_cell.length_a   1.000
_cell.length_b   1.000
_cell.length_c   1.000
_cell.angle_alpha   90.00
_cell.angle_beta   90.00
_cell.angle_gamma   90.00
#
_symmetry.space_group_name_H-M   'P 1'
#
loop_
_entity.id
_entity.type
_entity.pdbx_description
1 polymer ?
#
loop_
_entity_poly.entity_id
_entity_poly.type
_entity_poly.pdbx_seq_one_letter_code
_entity_poly.pdbx_strand_id
1 'polypeptide(L)' 'DMHIISTDENQVFAAVQEWNQNDTYNLYISDTRGIYFTLAMENIKSSRGLMGNIIIELYE' A
#
# COMPACT_ATOMS: atom_id res chain seq x y z
N ASP A 1 5.01 7.60 -4.36
CA ASP A 1 3.80 7.26 -5.15
C ASP A 1 2.75 6.66 -4.21
N MET A 2 1.47 6.64 -4.57
CA MET A 2 0.41 6.06 -3.71
C MET A 2 -0.64 5.29 -4.51
N HIS A 3 -1.01 4.12 -3.99
CA HIS A 3 -2.08 3.28 -4.55
C HIS A 3 -3.07 2.87 -3.46
N ILE A 4 -4.37 2.89 -3.80
CA ILE A 4 -5.41 2.25 -2.98
C ILE A 4 -5.44 0.76 -3.34
N ILE A 5 -5.30 -0.09 -2.33
CA ILE A 5 -5.24 -1.55 -2.48
C ILE A 5 -6.61 -2.17 -2.27
N SER A 6 -7.33 -1.72 -1.25
CA SER A 6 -8.69 -2.14 -0.94
C SER A 6 -9.42 -1.04 -0.17
N THR A 7 -10.74 -1.02 -0.30
CA THR A 7 -11.67 -0.20 0.50
C THR A 7 -12.73 -1.06 1.18
N ASP A 8 -12.43 -2.34 1.40
CA ASP A 8 -13.35 -3.30 2.00
C ASP A 8 -13.37 -3.15 3.54
N GLU A 9 -14.31 -3.83 4.18
CA GLU A 9 -14.37 -3.97 5.66
C GLU A 9 -14.38 -2.66 6.46
N ASN A 10 -14.96 -1.60 5.90
CA ASN A 10 -15.02 -0.26 6.49
C ASN A 10 -13.64 0.37 6.75
N GLN A 11 -12.63 0.09 5.94
CA GLN A 11 -11.33 0.74 6.04
C GLN A 11 -10.65 0.83 4.68
N VAL A 12 -9.67 1.72 4.56
CA VAL A 12 -8.88 1.91 3.35
C VAL A 12 -7.48 1.38 3.59
N PHE A 13 -7.05 0.48 2.70
CA PHE A 13 -5.68 0.00 2.61
C PHE A 13 -4.97 0.78 1.51
N ALA A 14 -3.91 1.50 1.88
CA ALA A 14 -3.12 2.30 0.96
C ALA A 14 -1.66 1.86 0.99
N ALA A 15 -1.07 1.66 -0.18
CA ALA A 15 0.36 1.46 -0.32
C ALA A 15 1.02 2.78 -0.72
N VAL A 16 2.01 3.22 0.05
CA VAL A 16 2.75 4.46 -0.18
C VAL A 16 4.23 4.13 -0.33
N GLN A 17 4.84 4.56 -1.44
CA GLN A 17 6.28 4.51 -1.62
C GLN A 17 6.89 5.82 -1.12
N GLU A 18 7.71 5.72 -0.08
CA GLU A 18 8.44 6.85 0.49
C GLU A 18 9.64 7.25 -0.37
N TRP A 19 10.11 8.49 -0.20
CA TRP A 19 11.13 9.11 -1.04
C TRP A 19 12.48 8.36 -1.09
N ASN A 20 12.82 7.60 -0.05
CA ASN A 20 14.06 6.85 0.07
C ASN A 20 13.90 5.34 -0.18
N GLN A 21 12.72 4.89 -0.60
CA GLN A 21 12.44 3.48 -0.84
C GLN A 21 12.59 3.12 -2.32
N ASN A 22 13.45 2.14 -2.62
CA ASN A 22 13.59 1.58 -3.97
C ASN A 22 12.74 0.31 -4.09
N ASP A 23 11.71 0.38 -4.93
CA ASP A 23 10.84 -0.75 -5.28
C ASP A 23 10.13 -1.42 -4.10
N THR A 24 10.01 -0.69 -2.98
CA THR A 24 9.21 -1.09 -1.82
C THR A 24 8.15 -0.05 -1.48
N TYR A 25 7.07 -0.52 -0.87
CA TYR A 25 5.96 0.30 -0.37
C TYR A 25 5.72 0.00 1.11
N ASN A 26 5.24 1.01 1.83
CA ASN A 26 4.66 0.85 3.15
C ASN A 26 3.13 0.71 3.01
N LEU A 27 2.54 -0.19 3.79
CA LEU A 27 1.09 -0.35 3.88
C LEU A 27 0.56 0.48 5.05
N TYR A 28 -0.42 1.30 4.75
CA TYR A 28 -1.18 2.08 5.72
C TYR A 28 -2.64 1.63 5.73
N ILE A 29 -3.24 1.60 6.91
CA ILE A 29 -4.66 1.28 7.11
C ILE A 29 -5.34 2.48 7.75
N SER A 30 -6.51 2.86 7.25
CA SER A 30 -7.27 4.00 7.76
C SER A 30 -8.14 3.67 8.97
N ASP A 31 -8.62 4.71 9.64
CA ASP A 31 -9.84 4.64 10.44
C ASP A 31 -11.08 4.37 9.57
N THR A 32 -12.24 4.18 10.20
CA THR A 32 -13.46 3.78 9.47
C THR A 32 -14.00 4.83 8.51
N ARG A 33 -13.50 6.05 8.61
CA ARG A 33 -13.86 7.18 7.75
C ARG A 33 -12.88 7.38 6.59
N GLY A 34 -11.76 6.65 6.56
CA GLY A 34 -10.74 6.84 5.52
C GLY A 34 -9.91 8.11 5.68
N ILE A 35 -9.79 8.66 6.91
CA ILE A 35 -9.16 9.96 7.17
C ILE A 35 -7.79 9.78 7.82
N TYR A 36 -7.70 9.01 8.89
CA TYR A 36 -6.47 8.86 9.65
C TYR A 36 -5.83 7.52 9.35
N PHE A 37 -4.58 7.55 8.87
CA PHE A 37 -3.85 6.36 8.45
C PHE A 37 -2.76 6.01 9.46
N THR A 38 -2.67 4.73 9.80
CA THR A 38 -1.59 4.18 10.63
C THR A 38 -0.77 3.20 9.81
N LEU A 39 0.55 3.21 10.01
CA LEU A 39 1.47 2.27 9.39
C LEU A 39 1.19 0.85 9.90
N ALA A 40 0.90 -0.07 8.97
CA ALA A 40 0.61 -1.47 9.27
C ALA A 40 1.80 -2.39 8.96
N MET A 41 2.53 -2.11 7.87
CA MET A 41 3.68 -2.91 7.45
C MET A 41 4.66 -2.07 6.62
N GLU A 42 5.95 -2.31 6.79
CA GLU A 42 7.01 -1.59 6.08
C GLU A 42 7.71 -2.45 5.02
N ASN A 43 8.28 -1.77 4.02
CA ASN A 43 9.21 -2.35 3.04
C ASN A 43 8.65 -3.55 2.27
N ILE A 44 7.37 -3.51 1.92
CA ILE A 44 6.69 -4.53 1.12
C ILE A 44 7.25 -4.48 -0.29
N LYS A 45 7.69 -5.63 -0.81
CA LYS A 45 8.23 -5.70 -2.16
C LYS A 45 7.13 -5.43 -3.19
N SER A 46 7.51 -4.64 -4.18
CA SER A 46 6.71 -4.46 -5.38
C SER A 46 7.42 -5.04 -6.59
N SER A 47 6.64 -5.50 -7.57
CA SER A 47 7.12 -5.85 -8.89
C SER A 47 6.31 -5.13 -9.96
N ARG A 48 6.90 -4.94 -11.14
CA ARG A 48 6.20 -4.38 -12.29
C ARG A 48 5.77 -5.52 -13.21
N GLY A 49 4.46 -5.65 -13.41
CA GLY A 49 3.89 -6.56 -14.38
C GLY A 49 4.13 -6.11 -15.82
N LEU A 50 3.79 -7.00 -16.76
CA LEU A 50 4.09 -6.86 -18.19
C LEU A 50 3.51 -5.60 -18.84
N MET A 51 2.45 -5.01 -18.26
CA MET A 51 1.81 -3.79 -18.75
C MET A 51 2.16 -2.55 -17.92
N GLY A 52 3.18 -2.63 -17.06
CA GLY A 52 3.55 -1.56 -16.15
C GLY A 52 2.63 -1.45 -14.93
N ASN A 53 1.75 -2.42 -14.72
CA ASN A 53 0.97 -2.54 -13.49
C ASN A 53 1.90 -2.83 -12.31
N ILE A 54 1.65 -2.19 -11.18
CA ILE A 54 2.42 -2.42 -9.95
C ILE A 54 1.72 -3.55 -9.19
N ILE A 55 2.48 -4.59 -8.87
CA ILE A 55 2.05 -5.73 -8.08
C ILE A 55 2.71 -5.58 -6.71
N ILE A 56 1.90 -5.53 -5.66
CA ILE A 56 2.36 -5.45 -4.28
C ILE A 56 2.08 -6.80 -3.63
N GLU A 57 3.12 -7.47 -3.17
CA GLU A 57 3.02 -8.80 -2.57
C GLU A 57 2.64 -8.67 -1.10
N LEU A 58 1.36 -8.89 -0.81
CA LEU A 58 0.85 -9.00 0.56
C LEU A 58 0.78 -10.48 0.95
N TYR A 59 1.44 -10.84 2.04
CA TYR A 59 1.30 -12.15 2.68
C TYR A 59 0.45 -11.99 3.94
N GLU A 60 -0.56 -12.84 4.11
CA GLU A 60 -1.35 -12.97 5.33
C GLU A 60 -0.53 -13.59 6.47
#